data_AF-A0AAN4A8W7-F1
#
_entry.id   AF-A0AAN4A8W7-F1
#
_cell.length_a   1.000
_cell.length_b   1.000
_cell.length_c   1.000
_cell.angle_alpha   90.00
_cell.angle_beta   90.00
_cell.angle_gamma   90.00
#
_symmetry.space_group_name_H-M   'P 1'
#
loop_
_entity.id
_entity.type
_entity.pdbx_description
1 polymer ?
#
loop_
_entity_poly.entity_id
_entity_poly.type
_entity_poly.pdbx_seq_one_letter_code
_entity_poly.pdbx_strand_id
1 'polypeptide(L)'
;MSFFGVINRERKDIVPLKTFVLELSKQEQCSPQEISAIILREYRKEFPEYEPFDFYYHDLVNSFVKVGKHHCIGLLGHCSSVDGFDEVELFCPVENRITGLMDMREIIIKAPEMAMFLMDVGVGMPDCIKHVRKDVMDAYSRKNAIQYTRPPEPHKQDEEPEWSKFRGRDTALTLISGLSMALCKGHANCTINGRPNKSAIANVATNSLIDAGFLSETVSDRQIRTLLASALKHADFQNTDK
;
A
#
# COMPACT_ATOMS: atom_id res chain seq x y z
N MET A 1 10.19 3.68 -28.86
CA MET A 1 8.95 4.45 -28.61
C MET A 1 9.26 5.93 -28.79
N SER A 2 8.40 6.70 -29.44
CA SER A 2 8.58 8.16 -29.54
C SER A 2 8.19 8.84 -28.23
N PHE A 3 8.78 9.99 -27.92
CA PHE A 3 8.46 10.81 -26.74
C PHE A 3 6.94 11.09 -26.63
N PHE A 4 6.28 11.42 -27.74
CA PHE A 4 4.83 11.62 -27.81
C PHE A 4 4.02 10.34 -27.62
N GLY A 5 4.61 9.16 -27.84
CA GLY A 5 3.97 7.87 -27.58
C GLY A 5 3.72 7.63 -26.09
N VAL A 6 4.56 8.17 -25.21
CA VAL A 6 4.38 8.10 -23.75
C VAL A 6 3.18 8.94 -23.32
N ILE A 7 3.11 10.20 -23.76
CA ILE A 7 1.99 11.12 -23.46
C ILE A 7 0.66 10.55 -23.97
N ASN A 8 0.65 9.98 -25.17
CA ASN A 8 -0.56 9.38 -25.74
C ASN A 8 -1.01 8.11 -25.00
N ARG A 9 -0.08 7.39 -24.35
CA ARG A 9 -0.40 6.25 -23.50
C ARG A 9 -0.97 6.73 -22.16
N GLU A 10 -0.31 7.69 -21.52
CA GLU A 10 -0.78 8.29 -20.27
C GLU A 10 -2.20 8.86 -20.41
N ARG A 11 -2.47 9.60 -21.49
CA ARG A 11 -3.81 10.13 -21.78
C ARG A 11 -4.89 9.06 -21.94
N LYS A 12 -4.54 7.87 -22.46
CA LYS A 12 -5.49 6.77 -22.57
C LYS A 12 -5.82 6.19 -21.19
N ASP A 13 -4.83 6.14 -20.31
CA ASP A 13 -4.99 5.56 -18.97
C ASP A 13 -5.78 6.48 -18.02
N ILE A 14 -5.99 7.76 -18.35
CA ILE A 14 -6.75 8.72 -17.54
C ILE A 14 -8.26 8.46 -17.69
N VAL A 15 -8.92 8.17 -16.56
CA VAL A 15 -10.38 8.08 -16.50
C VAL A 15 -10.90 8.95 -15.34
N PRO A 16 -11.82 9.90 -15.59
CA PRO A 16 -12.46 10.66 -14.52
C PRO A 16 -13.20 9.75 -13.53
N LEU A 17 -13.03 9.99 -12.24
CA LEU A 17 -13.68 9.19 -11.20
C LEU A 17 -15.21 9.23 -11.33
N LYS A 18 -15.77 10.39 -11.69
CA LYS A 18 -17.22 10.55 -11.90
C LYS A 18 -17.74 9.63 -12.99
N THR A 19 -17.07 9.60 -14.13
CA THR A 19 -17.41 8.74 -15.27
C THR A 19 -17.36 7.28 -14.86
N PHE A 20 -16.29 6.87 -14.17
CA PHE A 20 -16.14 5.50 -13.68
C PHE A 20 -17.30 5.08 -12.76
N VAL A 21 -17.62 5.89 -11.75
CA VAL A 21 -18.70 5.60 -10.80
C VAL A 21 -20.06 5.49 -11.50
N LEU A 22 -20.37 6.42 -12.41
CA LEU A 22 -21.63 6.44 -13.13
C LEU A 22 -21.77 5.24 -14.09
N GLU A 23 -20.71 4.86 -14.79
CA GLU A 23 -20.74 3.69 -15.67
C GLU A 23 -20.85 2.39 -14.89
N LEU A 24 -20.11 2.25 -13.79
CA LEU A 24 -20.17 1.06 -12.95
C LEU A 24 -21.56 0.92 -12.29
N SER A 25 -22.13 2.04 -11.84
CA SER A 25 -23.51 2.10 -11.33
C SER A 25 -24.53 1.59 -12.35
N LYS A 26 -24.42 2.02 -13.61
CA LYS A 26 -25.29 1.55 -14.70
C LYS A 26 -25.08 0.07 -14.99
N GLN A 27 -23.83 -0.40 -14.98
CA GLN A 27 -23.48 -1.79 -15.28
C GLN A 27 -24.02 -2.76 -14.20
N GLU A 28 -23.80 -2.43 -12.93
CA GLU A 28 -24.17 -3.27 -11.79
C GLU A 28 -25.61 -3.03 -11.29
N GLN A 29 -26.36 -2.14 -11.95
CA GLN A 29 -27.74 -1.79 -11.63
C GLN A 29 -27.94 -1.31 -10.18
N CYS A 30 -26.96 -0.55 -9.67
CA CYS A 30 -26.98 0.03 -8.33
C CYS A 30 -26.77 1.54 -8.39
N SER A 31 -27.01 2.24 -7.29
CA SER A 31 -26.83 3.69 -7.22
C SER A 31 -25.34 4.10 -7.24
N PRO A 32 -25.00 5.29 -7.75
CA PRO A 32 -23.64 5.85 -7.64
C PRO A 32 -23.14 5.97 -6.19
N GLN A 33 -24.06 6.18 -5.24
CA GLN A 33 -23.78 6.21 -3.81
C GLN A 33 -23.30 4.86 -3.29
N GLU A 34 -23.96 3.77 -3.69
CA GLU A 34 -23.56 2.40 -3.34
C GLU A 34 -22.19 2.06 -3.92
N ILE A 35 -21.94 2.40 -5.18
CA ILE A 35 -20.62 2.24 -5.80
C ILE A 35 -19.56 3.02 -5.01
N SER A 36 -19.82 4.28 -4.66
CA SER A 36 -18.91 5.12 -3.89
C SER A 36 -18.62 4.54 -2.51
N ALA A 37 -19.64 3.98 -1.84
CA ALA A 37 -19.50 3.31 -0.54
C ALA A 37 -18.66 2.04 -0.63
N ILE A 38 -18.84 1.23 -1.68
CA ILE A 38 -18.06 0.02 -1.92
C ILE A 38 -16.60 0.40 -2.19
N ILE A 39 -16.34 1.33 -3.11
CA ILE A 39 -14.98 1.81 -3.42
C ILE A 39 -14.32 2.36 -2.14
N LEU A 40 -15.04 3.14 -1.33
CA LEU A 40 -14.55 3.63 -0.04
C LEU A 40 -14.16 2.50 0.91
N ARG A 41 -14.98 1.43 0.98
CA ARG A 41 -14.72 0.28 1.84
C ARG A 41 -13.44 -0.43 1.43
N GLU A 42 -13.27 -0.70 0.15
CA GLU A 42 -12.10 -1.39 -0.40
C GLU A 42 -10.84 -0.49 -0.32
N TYR A 43 -10.99 0.83 -0.49
CA TYR A 43 -9.88 1.78 -0.33
C TYR A 43 -9.44 1.96 1.14
N ARG A 44 -10.35 1.82 2.11
CA ARG A 44 -10.05 1.86 3.55
C ARG A 44 -9.46 0.55 4.06
N LYS A 45 -10.02 -0.57 3.61
CA LYS A 45 -9.54 -1.91 3.90
C LYS A 45 -8.69 -2.35 2.72
N GLU A 46 -7.47 -1.83 2.59
CA GLU A 46 -6.51 -2.36 1.61
C GLU A 46 -6.33 -3.86 1.88
N PHE A 47 -7.18 -4.67 1.27
CA PHE A 47 -7.14 -6.12 1.35
C PHE A 47 -5.86 -6.53 0.64
N PRO A 48 -4.88 -7.17 1.32
CA PRO A 48 -3.62 -7.52 0.69
C PRO A 48 -3.77 -8.51 -0.46
N GLU A 49 -4.96 -9.13 -0.59
CA GLU A 49 -5.32 -10.07 -1.62
C GLU A 49 -5.72 -9.40 -2.95
N TYR A 50 -6.23 -8.16 -2.92
CA TYR A 50 -6.66 -7.44 -4.11
C TYR A 50 -5.59 -6.46 -4.58
N GLU A 51 -5.50 -6.25 -5.88
CA GLU A 51 -4.62 -5.24 -6.45
C GLU A 51 -4.94 -3.84 -5.89
N PRO A 52 -3.94 -3.15 -5.30
CA PRO A 52 -4.14 -1.81 -4.78
C PRO A 52 -4.39 -0.83 -5.93
N PHE A 53 -5.21 0.16 -5.65
CA PHE A 53 -5.44 1.31 -6.53
C PHE A 53 -5.37 2.60 -5.74
N ASP A 54 -4.98 3.68 -6.42
CA ASP A 54 -4.95 5.02 -5.86
C ASP A 54 -5.78 5.99 -6.72
N PHE A 55 -6.08 7.14 -6.13
CA PHE A 55 -6.67 8.27 -6.85
C PHE A 55 -5.62 9.30 -7.18
N TYR A 56 -5.78 9.93 -8.33
CA TYR A 56 -4.79 10.84 -8.87
C TYR A 56 -5.46 12.12 -9.35
N TYR A 57 -4.64 13.14 -9.57
CA TYR A 57 -4.93 14.19 -10.54
C TYR A 57 -3.81 14.19 -11.57
N HIS A 58 -4.13 14.68 -12.77
CA HIS A 58 -3.14 14.78 -13.83
C HIS A 58 -2.45 16.15 -13.81
N ASP A 59 -1.12 16.13 -13.73
CA ASP A 59 -0.23 17.27 -13.87
C ASP A 59 0.64 17.11 -15.12
N LEU A 60 0.85 18.18 -15.89
CA LEU A 60 1.59 18.10 -17.16
C LEU A 60 3.07 17.76 -16.97
N VAL A 61 3.63 18.06 -15.80
CA VAL A 61 5.05 17.82 -15.50
C VAL A 61 5.22 16.48 -14.77
N ASN A 62 4.35 16.20 -13.81
CA ASN A 62 4.45 15.05 -12.93
C ASN A 62 3.54 13.87 -13.34
N SER A 63 2.80 14.00 -14.44
CA SER A 63 1.82 13.02 -14.94
C SER A 63 0.77 12.69 -13.87
N PHE A 64 0.75 11.46 -13.36
CA PHE A 64 -0.19 11.05 -12.30
C PHE A 64 0.33 11.42 -10.91
N VAL A 65 -0.26 12.43 -10.29
CA VAL A 65 0.06 12.82 -8.91
C VAL A 65 -0.99 12.26 -7.95
N LYS A 66 -0.54 11.50 -6.95
CA LYS A 66 -1.43 10.88 -5.95
C LYS A 66 -2.15 11.94 -5.14
N VAL A 67 -3.46 11.78 -4.99
CA VAL A 67 -4.28 12.58 -4.08
C VAL A 67 -4.10 12.03 -2.66
N GLY A 68 -4.11 12.91 -1.66
CA GLY A 68 -3.96 12.49 -0.26
C GLY A 68 -5.09 11.56 0.20
N LYS A 69 -4.74 10.42 0.81
CA LYS A 69 -5.69 9.37 1.24
C LYS A 69 -6.85 9.91 2.08
N HIS A 70 -6.57 10.83 3.00
CA HIS A 70 -7.61 11.47 3.82
C HIS A 70 -8.65 12.25 2.99
N HIS A 71 -8.20 12.97 1.96
CA HIS A 71 -9.09 13.71 1.05
C HIS A 71 -9.99 12.75 0.29
N CYS A 72 -9.42 11.69 -0.29
CA CYS A 72 -10.18 10.67 -1.02
C CYS A 72 -11.23 9.98 -0.13
N ILE A 73 -10.85 9.62 1.09
CA ILE A 73 -11.76 8.99 2.06
C ILE A 73 -12.92 9.93 2.42
N GLY A 74 -12.63 11.21 2.67
CA GLY A 74 -13.66 12.21 2.97
C GLY A 74 -14.60 12.43 1.79
N LEU A 75 -14.04 12.56 0.59
CA LEU A 75 -14.80 12.78 -0.64
C LEU A 75 -15.70 11.60 -0.96
N LEU A 76 -15.18 10.37 -0.97
CA LEU A 76 -15.99 9.17 -1.24
C LEU A 76 -17.06 8.95 -0.16
N GLY A 77 -16.78 9.29 1.10
CA GLY A 77 -17.76 9.24 2.18
C GLY A 77 -18.88 10.28 2.03
N HIS A 78 -18.57 11.47 1.51
CA HIS A 78 -19.58 12.44 1.11
C HIS A 78 -20.41 11.90 -0.06
N CYS A 79 -19.75 11.37 -1.10
CA CYS A 79 -20.39 10.80 -2.28
C CYS A 79 -21.35 9.66 -1.98
N SER A 80 -21.05 8.84 -0.97
CA SER A 80 -21.94 7.76 -0.54
C SER A 80 -23.18 8.24 0.22
N SER A 81 -23.22 9.51 0.62
CA SER A 81 -24.25 10.06 1.52
C SER A 81 -25.10 11.16 0.89
N VAL A 82 -24.80 11.57 -0.36
CA VAL A 82 -25.56 12.62 -1.05
C VAL A 82 -26.88 12.10 -1.62
N ASP A 83 -27.90 12.96 -1.60
CA ASP A 83 -29.22 12.66 -2.17
C ASP A 83 -29.20 12.59 -3.70
N GLY A 84 -28.38 13.43 -4.36
CA GLY A 84 -28.21 13.48 -5.81
C GLY A 84 -26.74 13.44 -6.22
N PHE A 85 -26.35 12.47 -7.05
CA PHE A 85 -24.96 12.29 -7.46
C PHE A 85 -24.54 13.21 -8.64
N ASP A 86 -25.51 13.71 -9.42
CA ASP A 86 -25.22 14.50 -10.62
C ASP A 86 -24.52 15.83 -10.31
N GLU A 87 -24.80 16.42 -9.14
CA GLU A 87 -24.20 17.68 -8.69
C GLU A 87 -22.87 17.49 -7.95
N VAL A 88 -22.44 16.25 -7.72
CA VAL A 88 -21.20 15.98 -6.98
C VAL A 88 -19.98 16.38 -7.80
N GLU A 89 -19.18 17.24 -7.21
CA GLU A 89 -17.89 17.70 -7.74
C GLU A 89 -16.75 16.85 -7.17
N LEU A 90 -16.16 16.00 -8.01
CA LEU A 90 -15.03 15.13 -7.64
C LEU A 90 -13.70 15.80 -7.95
N PHE A 91 -13.36 16.84 -7.17
CA PHE A 91 -12.13 17.62 -7.34
C PHE A 91 -11.25 17.60 -6.09
N CYS A 92 -9.96 17.88 -6.30
CA CYS A 92 -8.97 18.08 -5.27
C CYS A 92 -8.40 19.50 -5.38
N PRO A 93 -8.42 20.30 -4.30
CA PRO A 93 -7.77 21.59 -4.28
C PRO A 93 -6.25 21.39 -4.25
N VAL A 94 -5.54 21.97 -5.22
CA VAL A 94 -4.09 21.91 -5.33
C VAL A 94 -3.54 23.33 -5.35
N GLU A 95 -2.68 23.64 -4.39
CA GLU A 95 -2.01 24.94 -4.35
C GLU A 95 -0.94 25.02 -5.45
N ASN A 96 -1.09 26.01 -6.32
CA ASN A 96 -0.08 26.32 -7.31
C ASN A 96 1.07 27.07 -6.64
N ARG A 97 2.22 26.40 -6.51
CA ARG A 97 3.42 26.95 -5.83
C ARG A 97 3.96 28.24 -6.44
N ILE A 98 3.64 28.54 -7.70
CA ILE A 98 4.13 29.72 -8.42
C ILE A 98 3.20 30.92 -8.18
N THR A 99 1.89 30.70 -8.25
CA THR A 99 0.89 31.77 -8.16
C THR A 99 0.28 31.93 -6.77
N GLY A 100 0.43 30.93 -5.90
CA GLY A 100 -0.23 30.84 -4.59
C GLY A 100 -1.74 30.63 -4.68
N LEU A 101 -2.28 30.40 -5.89
CA LEU A 101 -3.71 30.19 -6.10
C LEU A 101 -4.05 28.70 -5.94
N MET A 102 -5.27 28.44 -5.49
CA MET A 102 -5.83 27.09 -5.42
C MET A 102 -6.46 26.72 -6.77
N ASP A 103 -5.89 25.72 -7.42
CA ASP A 103 -6.47 25.10 -8.61
C ASP A 103 -7.33 23.91 -8.19
N MET A 104 -8.58 23.85 -8.65
CA MET A 104 -9.43 22.67 -8.48
C MET A 104 -9.10 21.67 -9.59
N ARG A 105 -8.47 20.55 -9.23
CA ARG A 105 -8.07 19.49 -10.17
C ARG A 105 -9.03 18.32 -10.10
N GLU A 106 -9.50 17.85 -11.26
CA GLU A 106 -10.41 16.71 -11.34
C GLU A 106 -9.70 15.44 -10.84
N ILE A 107 -10.41 14.66 -10.03
CA ILE A 107 -9.90 13.38 -9.53
C ILE A 107 -10.14 12.31 -10.59
N ILE A 108 -9.06 11.60 -10.90
CA ILE A 108 -9.00 10.55 -11.90
C ILE A 108 -8.53 9.25 -11.27
N ILE A 109 -8.84 8.16 -11.96
CA ILE A 109 -8.26 6.83 -11.74
C ILE A 109 -7.32 6.51 -12.90
N LYS A 110 -6.41 5.56 -12.68
CA LYS A 110 -5.67 4.91 -13.75
C LYS A 110 -6.43 3.67 -14.22
N ALA A 111 -6.80 3.66 -15.50
CA ALA A 111 -7.56 2.55 -16.09
C ALA A 111 -6.91 1.17 -15.85
N PRO A 112 -5.58 0.98 -15.99
CA PRO A 112 -4.96 -0.32 -15.74
C PRO A 112 -5.03 -0.78 -14.28
N GLU A 113 -4.82 0.13 -13.31
CA GLU A 113 -4.86 -0.19 -11.87
C GLU A 113 -6.29 -0.61 -11.48
N MET A 114 -7.29 0.19 -11.87
CA MET A 114 -8.69 -0.13 -11.58
C MET A 114 -9.18 -1.37 -12.30
N ALA A 115 -8.73 -1.62 -13.53
CA ALA A 115 -9.07 -2.84 -14.27
C ALA A 115 -8.51 -4.10 -13.60
N MET A 116 -7.29 -4.05 -13.07
CA MET A 116 -6.71 -5.16 -12.29
C MET A 116 -7.50 -5.42 -11.01
N PHE A 117 -7.83 -4.36 -10.27
CA PHE A 117 -8.67 -4.46 -9.08
C PHE A 117 -10.04 -5.09 -9.39
N LEU A 118 -10.73 -4.63 -10.44
CA LEU A 118 -12.03 -5.18 -10.84
C LEU A 118 -11.96 -6.66 -11.24
N MET A 119 -10.84 -7.10 -11.82
CA MET A 119 -10.62 -8.53 -12.11
C MET A 119 -10.50 -9.36 -10.83
N ASP A 120 -9.81 -8.86 -9.81
CA ASP A 120 -9.65 -9.56 -8.52
C ASP A 120 -10.98 -9.69 -7.78
N VAL A 121 -11.82 -8.64 -7.80
CA VAL A 121 -13.15 -8.70 -7.18
C VAL A 121 -14.21 -9.41 -8.04
N GLY A 122 -13.85 -9.86 -9.25
CA GLY A 122 -14.74 -10.58 -10.16
C GLY A 122 -15.82 -9.72 -10.82
N VAL A 123 -15.59 -8.40 -10.94
CA VAL A 123 -16.53 -7.44 -11.53
C VAL A 123 -16.18 -7.15 -13.00
N GLY A 124 -17.20 -6.97 -13.83
CA GLY A 124 -17.02 -6.63 -15.25
C GLY A 124 -16.35 -5.26 -15.44
N MET A 125 -15.53 -5.12 -16.48
CA MET A 125 -14.91 -3.83 -16.82
C MET A 125 -15.93 -2.88 -17.51
N PRO A 126 -16.20 -1.68 -16.96
CA PRO A 126 -17.04 -0.67 -17.62
C PRO A 126 -16.37 -0.11 -18.89
N ASP A 127 -17.17 0.51 -19.76
CA ASP A 127 -16.73 0.98 -21.09
C ASP A 127 -15.53 1.93 -21.03
N CYS A 128 -15.50 2.80 -20.03
CA CYS A 128 -14.41 3.75 -19.78
C CYS A 128 -13.04 3.10 -19.59
N ILE A 129 -12.97 1.83 -19.17
CA ILE A 129 -11.71 1.09 -18.98
C ILE A 129 -11.55 -0.13 -19.91
N LYS A 130 -12.56 -0.48 -20.71
CA LYS A 130 -12.49 -1.67 -21.60
C LYS A 130 -11.31 -1.64 -22.57
N HIS A 131 -10.83 -0.45 -22.93
CA HIS A 131 -9.73 -0.28 -23.87
C HIS A 131 -8.39 -0.85 -23.34
N VAL A 132 -8.20 -0.95 -22.03
CA VAL A 132 -6.99 -1.59 -21.43
C VAL A 132 -7.16 -3.09 -21.19
N ARG A 133 -8.34 -3.66 -21.47
CA ARG A 133 -8.67 -5.06 -21.14
C ARG A 133 -7.62 -6.06 -21.61
N LYS A 134 -7.15 -5.92 -22.86
CA LYS A 134 -6.17 -6.86 -23.43
C LYS A 134 -4.85 -6.80 -22.66
N ASP A 135 -4.31 -5.60 -22.50
CA ASP A 135 -3.02 -5.38 -21.83
C ASP A 135 -3.07 -5.83 -20.36
N VAL A 136 -4.20 -5.56 -19.69
CA VAL A 136 -4.45 -5.97 -18.30
C VAL A 136 -4.64 -7.48 -18.19
N MET A 137 -5.40 -8.12 -19.07
CA MET A 137 -5.54 -9.59 -19.11
C MET A 137 -4.21 -10.29 -19.35
N ASP A 138 -3.36 -9.76 -20.23
CA ASP A 138 -2.01 -10.28 -20.47
C ASP A 138 -1.11 -10.08 -19.25
N ALA A 139 -1.21 -8.95 -18.55
CA ALA A 139 -0.49 -8.70 -17.30
C ALA A 139 -0.96 -9.63 -16.17
N TYR A 140 -2.27 -9.75 -16.00
CA TYR A 140 -2.92 -10.62 -15.03
C TYR A 140 -2.59 -12.09 -15.27
N SER A 141 -2.68 -12.54 -16.52
CA SER A 141 -2.31 -13.90 -16.91
C SER A 141 -0.83 -14.16 -16.71
N ARG A 142 0.06 -13.19 -16.91
CA ARG A 142 1.49 -13.36 -16.58
C ARG A 142 1.71 -13.45 -15.08
N LYS A 143 1.06 -12.58 -14.29
CA LYS A 143 1.12 -12.60 -12.83
C LYS A 143 0.67 -13.95 -12.28
N ASN A 144 -0.44 -14.48 -12.79
CA ASN A 144 -0.99 -15.77 -12.37
C ASN A 144 -0.31 -16.96 -13.06
N ALA A 145 0.19 -16.84 -14.29
CA ALA A 145 1.01 -17.89 -14.91
C ALA A 145 2.34 -18.06 -14.18
N ILE A 146 2.91 -17.01 -13.58
CA ILE A 146 4.03 -17.16 -12.64
C ILE A 146 3.60 -17.94 -11.38
N GLN A 147 2.34 -17.84 -10.95
CA GLN A 147 1.77 -18.70 -9.90
C GLN A 147 1.56 -20.16 -10.37
N TYR A 148 1.18 -20.40 -11.64
CA TYR A 148 0.84 -21.75 -12.16
C TYR A 148 1.97 -22.45 -12.97
N THR A 149 3.05 -21.77 -13.33
CA THR A 149 4.26 -22.37 -13.94
C THR A 149 5.37 -22.64 -12.93
N ARG A 150 5.19 -22.21 -11.67
CA ARG A 150 5.80 -22.94 -10.57
C ARG A 150 5.09 -24.30 -10.49
N PRO A 151 5.81 -25.44 -10.56
CA PRO A 151 5.22 -26.71 -10.16
C PRO A 151 4.57 -26.53 -8.79
N PRO A 152 3.51 -27.29 -8.42
CA PRO A 152 3.16 -27.39 -7.02
C PRO A 152 4.42 -27.87 -6.33
N GLU A 153 5.09 -26.97 -5.61
CA GLU A 153 6.27 -27.36 -4.86
C GLU A 153 5.77 -28.47 -3.92
N PRO A 154 6.35 -29.67 -3.95
CA PRO A 154 6.04 -30.65 -2.92
C PRO A 154 6.26 -29.93 -1.62
N HIS A 155 5.26 -29.88 -0.72
CA HIS A 155 5.33 -29.25 0.60
C HIS A 155 6.75 -29.36 1.17
N LYS A 156 7.56 -28.37 0.85
CA LYS A 156 8.90 -28.17 1.31
C LYS A 156 8.70 -26.89 2.06
N GLN A 157 8.69 -27.06 3.38
CA GLN A 157 8.86 -25.99 4.34
C GLN A 157 9.64 -24.85 3.68
N ASP A 158 8.97 -23.72 3.48
CA ASP A 158 9.56 -22.53 2.89
C ASP A 158 10.95 -22.36 3.50
N GLU A 159 11.99 -22.49 2.67
CA GLU A 159 13.27 -21.87 3.01
C GLU A 159 12.98 -20.38 2.98
N GLU A 160 12.62 -19.85 4.16
CA GLU A 160 12.58 -18.43 4.46
C GLU A 160 13.75 -17.75 3.73
N PRO A 161 13.55 -16.62 3.03
CA PRO A 161 14.66 -15.88 2.46
C PRO A 161 15.67 -15.68 3.56
N GLU A 162 16.80 -16.39 3.45
CA GLU A 162 17.70 -16.60 4.56
C GLU A 162 18.12 -15.23 5.05
N TRP A 163 17.68 -14.81 6.25
CA TRP A 163 17.98 -13.51 6.85
C TRP A 163 19.49 -13.19 6.79
N SER A 164 20.31 -14.23 6.68
CA SER A 164 21.75 -14.19 6.45
C SER A 164 22.21 -13.54 5.15
N LYS A 165 21.41 -13.56 4.07
CA LYS A 165 21.79 -13.14 2.70
C LYS A 165 21.30 -11.74 2.32
N PHE A 166 20.58 -11.03 3.18
CA PHE A 166 20.06 -9.70 2.90
C PHE A 166 21.17 -8.63 2.89
N ARG A 167 21.30 -7.88 1.78
CA ARG A 167 22.27 -6.78 1.65
C ARG A 167 21.86 -5.62 2.56
N GLY A 168 22.66 -5.33 3.59
CA GLY A 168 22.35 -4.32 4.62
C GLY A 168 21.90 -4.90 5.96
N ARG A 169 21.91 -6.23 6.11
CA ARG A 169 21.61 -6.94 7.35
C ARG A 169 22.42 -6.41 8.55
N ASP A 170 23.73 -6.28 8.41
CA ASP A 170 24.60 -5.84 9.52
C ASP A 170 24.27 -4.40 9.96
N THR A 171 23.95 -3.52 9.00
CA THR A 171 23.48 -2.16 9.29
C THR A 171 22.15 -2.18 10.04
N ALA A 172 21.21 -3.02 9.62
CA ALA A 172 19.92 -3.17 10.28
C ALA A 172 20.07 -3.74 11.71
N LEU A 173 20.90 -4.78 11.90
CA LEU A 173 21.19 -5.36 13.21
C LEU A 173 21.87 -4.35 14.15
N THR A 174 22.82 -3.57 13.64
CA THR A 174 23.47 -2.49 14.40
C THR A 174 22.45 -1.43 14.81
N LEU A 175 21.56 -1.01 13.93
CA LEU A 175 20.52 -0.03 14.26
C LEU A 175 19.55 -0.56 15.32
N ILE A 176 19.09 -1.80 15.18
CA ILE A 176 18.19 -2.46 16.13
C ILE A 176 18.85 -2.59 17.51
N SER A 177 20.15 -2.91 17.56
CA SER A 177 20.88 -2.96 18.83
C SER A 177 21.01 -1.60 19.50
N GLY A 178 21.26 -0.53 18.74
CA GLY A 178 21.36 0.83 19.27
C GLY A 178 20.04 1.30 19.88
N LEU A 179 18.92 1.01 19.20
CA LEU A 179 17.59 1.29 19.71
C LEU A 179 17.26 0.46 20.95
N SER A 180 17.64 -0.82 20.98
CA SER A 180 17.45 -1.69 22.14
C SER A 180 18.21 -1.18 23.37
N MET A 181 19.45 -0.68 23.18
CA MET A 181 20.24 -0.08 24.25
C MET A 181 19.66 1.26 24.73
N ALA A 182 19.12 2.07 23.82
CA ALA A 182 18.43 3.30 24.17
C ALA A 182 17.19 3.00 25.04
N LEU A 183 16.41 1.97 24.69
CA LEU A 183 15.27 1.51 25.47
C LEU A 183 15.67 1.02 26.87
N CYS A 184 16.80 0.31 27.00
CA CYS A 184 17.33 -0.09 28.31
C CYS A 184 17.68 1.10 29.21
N LYS A 185 18.07 2.26 28.65
CA LYS A 185 18.34 3.48 29.42
C LYS A 185 17.07 4.24 29.80
N GLY A 186 16.01 4.14 28.98
CA GLY A 186 14.74 4.85 29.20
C GLY A 186 13.71 4.08 30.03
N HIS A 187 13.77 2.74 30.06
CA HIS A 187 12.77 1.89 30.73
C HIS A 187 13.42 0.89 31.68
N ALA A 188 13.21 1.05 32.99
CA ALA A 188 13.76 0.18 34.04
C ALA A 188 13.44 -1.32 33.80
N ASN A 189 12.22 -1.61 33.32
CA ASN A 189 11.74 -2.97 33.05
C ASN A 189 12.44 -3.66 31.85
N CYS A 190 13.12 -2.89 30.99
CA CYS A 190 13.89 -3.40 29.85
C CYS A 190 15.30 -3.85 30.25
N THR A 191 15.63 -3.86 31.55
CA THR A 191 16.90 -4.39 32.08
C THR A 191 16.66 -5.42 33.17
N ILE A 192 17.43 -6.50 33.16
CA ILE A 192 17.49 -7.48 34.25
C ILE A 192 18.96 -7.68 34.60
N ASN A 193 19.34 -7.44 35.86
CA ASN A 193 20.70 -7.63 36.37
C ASN A 193 21.78 -6.92 35.52
N GLY A 194 21.49 -5.69 35.05
CA GLY A 194 22.41 -4.90 34.23
C GLY A 194 22.54 -5.35 32.77
N ARG A 195 21.74 -6.33 32.33
CA ARG A 195 21.70 -6.80 30.94
C ARG A 195 20.35 -6.48 30.27
N PRO A 196 20.30 -6.36 28.93
CA PRO A 196 19.05 -6.14 28.21
C PRO A 196 18.05 -7.28 28.41
N ASN A 197 16.85 -6.94 28.86
CA ASN A 197 15.75 -7.88 28.96
C ASN A 197 15.03 -8.02 27.61
N LYS A 198 15.45 -9.00 26.82
CA LYS A 198 14.96 -9.23 25.44
C LYS A 198 13.44 -9.37 25.38
N SER A 199 12.81 -10.00 26.37
CA SER A 199 11.36 -10.21 26.40
C SER A 199 10.61 -8.91 26.69
N ALA A 200 11.11 -8.08 27.62
CA ALA A 200 10.50 -6.78 27.88
C ALA A 200 10.68 -5.81 26.70
N ILE A 201 11.85 -5.81 26.05
CA ILE A 201 12.12 -5.01 24.85
C ILE A 201 11.20 -5.46 23.71
N ALA A 202 11.03 -6.78 23.51
CA ALA A 202 10.11 -7.33 22.52
C ALA A 202 8.66 -6.90 22.77
N ASN A 203 8.20 -6.95 24.03
CA ASN A 203 6.85 -6.51 24.38
C ASN A 203 6.64 -5.01 24.11
N VAL A 204 7.61 -4.16 24.48
CA VAL A 204 7.54 -2.72 24.18
C VAL A 204 7.51 -2.47 22.68
N ALA A 205 8.37 -3.14 21.92
CA ALA A 205 8.39 -3.02 20.45
C ALA A 205 7.09 -3.48 19.81
N THR A 206 6.51 -4.59 20.29
CA THR A 206 5.23 -5.13 19.78
C THR A 206 4.09 -4.16 20.06
N ASN A 207 4.02 -3.61 21.27
CA ASN A 207 3.00 -2.62 21.61
C ASN A 207 3.15 -1.34 20.76
N SER A 208 4.37 -0.86 20.55
CA SER A 208 4.61 0.30 19.67
C SER A 208 4.24 0.04 18.21
N LEU A 209 4.41 -1.19 17.71
CA LEU A 209 3.96 -1.57 16.37
C LEU A 209 2.44 -1.56 16.27
N ILE A 210 1.74 -2.10 17.29
CA ILE A 210 0.28 -2.08 17.38
C ILE A 210 -0.23 -0.64 17.44
N ASP A 211 0.36 0.21 18.27
CA ASP A 211 0.00 1.63 18.41
C ASP A 211 0.23 2.42 17.11
N ALA A 212 1.21 2.01 16.30
CA ALA A 212 1.49 2.59 14.98
C ALA A 212 0.58 2.02 13.86
N GLY A 213 -0.36 1.14 14.18
CA GLY A 213 -1.33 0.58 13.24
C GLY A 213 -0.84 -0.62 12.44
N PHE A 214 0.29 -1.24 12.81
CA PHE A 214 0.73 -2.50 12.21
C PHE A 214 -0.03 -3.69 12.82
N LEU A 215 -0.52 -4.60 11.97
CA LEU A 215 -1.26 -5.79 12.41
C LEU A 215 -0.34 -6.75 13.19
N SER A 216 -0.76 -7.11 14.41
CA SER A 216 -0.13 -8.11 15.30
C SER A 216 0.12 -9.48 14.64
N GLU A 217 -0.59 -9.79 13.55
CA GLU A 217 -0.45 -11.03 12.78
C GLU A 217 0.81 -11.09 11.91
N THR A 218 1.49 -9.97 11.67
CA THR A 218 2.63 -9.91 10.73
C THR A 218 3.97 -10.33 11.33
N VAL A 219 4.14 -10.28 12.67
CA VAL A 219 5.39 -10.69 13.33
C VAL A 219 5.11 -11.33 14.69
N SER A 220 5.49 -12.59 14.85
CA SER A 220 5.37 -13.30 16.14
C SER A 220 6.37 -12.77 17.17
N ASP A 221 5.98 -12.76 18.46
CA ASP A 221 6.89 -12.44 19.58
C ASP A 221 8.19 -13.27 19.55
N ARG A 222 8.09 -14.54 19.09
CA ARG A 222 9.26 -15.41 18.88
C ARG A 222 10.22 -14.88 17.82
N GLN A 223 9.72 -14.34 16.71
CA GLN A 223 10.54 -13.73 15.65
C GLN A 223 11.22 -12.45 16.16
N ILE A 224 10.50 -11.60 16.89
CA ILE A 224 11.06 -10.36 17.47
C ILE A 224 12.18 -10.69 18.46
N ARG A 225 11.98 -11.67 19.34
CA ARG A 225 13.02 -12.10 20.30
C ARG A 225 14.23 -12.71 19.61
N THR A 226 14.02 -13.45 18.53
CA THR A 226 15.11 -14.04 17.73
C THR A 226 15.92 -12.96 17.01
N LEU A 227 15.24 -11.96 16.44
CA LEU A 227 15.86 -10.79 15.82
C LEU A 227 16.66 -9.98 16.85
N LEU A 228 16.08 -9.66 18.01
CA LEU A 228 16.76 -8.96 19.10
C LEU A 228 17.96 -9.75 19.62
N ALA A 229 17.86 -11.08 19.72
CA ALA A 229 19.00 -11.90 20.08
C ALA A 229 20.12 -11.85 19.04
N SER A 230 19.79 -11.80 17.75
CA SER A 230 20.79 -11.65 16.68
C SER A 230 21.43 -10.25 16.66
N ALA A 231 20.63 -9.20 16.88
CA ALA A 231 21.09 -7.81 16.90
C ALA A 231 21.98 -7.53 18.12
N LEU A 232 21.58 -7.99 19.30
CA LEU A 232 22.37 -7.83 20.52
C LEU A 232 23.65 -8.66 20.47
N LYS A 233 23.65 -9.85 19.86
CA LYS A 233 24.90 -10.61 19.61
C LYS A 233 25.83 -9.93 18.59
N HIS A 234 25.27 -9.17 17.65
CA HIS A 234 26.05 -8.41 16.68
C HIS A 234 26.68 -7.16 17.30
N ALA A 235 26.05 -6.61 18.33
CA ALA A 235 26.46 -5.38 19.03
C ALA A 235 27.16 -5.61 20.38
N ASP A 236 27.04 -6.81 20.95
CA ASP A 236 28.11 -7.38 21.74
C ASP A 236 29.31 -7.42 20.78
N PHE A 237 30.07 -6.32 20.77
CA PHE A 237 31.35 -6.22 20.08
C PHE A 237 32.05 -7.56 20.20
N GLN A 238 32.71 -8.00 19.13
CA GLN A 238 33.78 -8.98 19.26
C GLN A 238 34.50 -8.68 20.57
N ASN A 239 34.24 -9.50 21.60
CA ASN A 239 35.04 -9.48 22.81
C ASN A 239 36.39 -9.91 22.27
N THR A 240 37.19 -8.89 22.01
CA THR A 240 38.62 -8.93 21.99
C THR A 240 39.02 -9.54 23.31
N ASP A 241 39.04 -10.87 23.37
CA ASP A 241 40.03 -11.58 24.14
C ASP A 241 41.37 -11.33 23.42
N LYS A 242 42.01 -10.23 23.81
CA LYS A 242 43.45 -10.10 23.93
C LYS A 242 43.76 -9.91 25.40
#